data_AF-A0A1F6CNC9-F1
#
_entry.id   AF-A0A1F6CNC9-F1
#
_cell.length_a   1.000
_cell.length_b   1.000
_cell.length_c   1.000
_cell.angle_alpha   90.00
_cell.angle_beta   90.00
_cell.angle_gamma   90.00
#
_symmetry.space_group_name_H-M   'P 1'
#
loop_
_entity.id
_entity.type
_entity.pdbx_description
1 polymer ?
#
loop_
_entity_poly.entity_id
_entity_poly.type
_entity_poly.pdbx_seq_one_letter_code
_entity_poly.pdbx_strand_id
1 'polypeptide(L)'
;MRRILLIVLPLVLLLGTLGVVVFIIRSKRTPAAPEIVPPSSKTAERARTALEEALRECAGDPLCEEQTTKQYATLSQVVGLCGTIEDLVEKDDCVFRVALRLRDPAVCGETQDNARADECRDRVVFAKALETGDLQACEAISGESLLEACLTRLLDGRGEQSLCEGLSELQAGVCRSLVLLNQAGEKDDSSICEQISDVGLRSVCLGGFEEEGEPLEFTPLDSDGDGLSDHDERGSGTDPLNFDSDGDDLTDGQEVNVYKTKPNNHDTDGDGFDDGTEVKNGFNPLGEGRL
;
A
#
# COMPACT_ATOMS: atom_id res chain seq x y z
N MET A 1 -4.97 -18.86 30.21
CA MET A 1 -3.81 -19.76 30.37
C MET A 1 -2.57 -19.06 29.82
N ARG A 2 -1.76 -18.43 30.68
CA ARG A 2 -0.47 -17.81 30.31
C ARG A 2 0.59 -18.41 31.22
N ARG A 3 1.59 -19.07 30.62
CA ARG A 3 2.72 -19.72 31.33
C ARG A 3 3.74 -18.63 31.68
N ILE A 4 4.00 -18.46 32.97
CA ILE A 4 5.09 -17.62 33.49
C ILE A 4 6.32 -18.54 33.62
N LEU A 5 7.34 -18.29 32.80
CA LEU A 5 8.61 -19.01 32.85
C LEU A 5 9.49 -18.38 33.95
N LEU A 6 9.58 -19.05 35.10
CA LEU A 6 10.51 -18.72 36.19
C LEU A 6 11.88 -19.31 35.85
N ILE A 7 12.84 -18.46 35.47
CA ILE A 7 14.26 -18.85 35.40
C ILE A 7 14.87 -18.52 36.76
N VAL A 8 15.21 -19.57 37.51
CA VAL A 8 15.95 -19.49 38.78
C VAL A 8 17.44 -19.56 38.45
N LEU A 9 18.19 -18.47 38.67
CA LEU A 9 19.65 -18.49 38.66
C LEU A 9 20.17 -18.64 40.10
N PRO A 10 21.25 -19.40 40.36
CA PRO A 10 21.76 -19.57 41.70
C PRO A 10 22.68 -18.42 42.12
N LEU A 11 22.50 -18.11 43.40
CA LEU A 11 23.23 -17.22 44.29
C LEU A 11 24.76 -17.33 44.19
N VAL A 12 25.47 -16.23 43.91
CA VAL A 12 26.88 -16.04 44.31
C VAL A 12 27.00 -14.69 45.02
N LEU A 13 27.25 -14.75 46.33
CA LEU A 13 27.56 -13.65 47.22
C LEU A 13 28.97 -13.11 46.93
N LEU A 14 29.10 -11.82 46.62
CA LEU A 14 30.33 -11.06 46.86
C LEU A 14 30.01 -9.59 47.13
N LEU A 15 30.60 -9.12 48.23
CA LEU A 15 30.46 -7.81 48.86
C LEU A 15 30.86 -6.67 47.92
N GLY A 16 30.00 -5.66 47.79
CA GLY A 16 30.31 -4.39 47.16
C GLY A 16 29.09 -3.49 47.16
N THR A 17 29.10 -2.45 47.98
CA THR A 17 28.04 -1.43 48.03
C THR A 17 28.07 -0.59 46.75
N LEU A 18 27.47 -1.10 45.67
CA LEU A 18 26.96 -0.27 44.59
C LEU A 18 25.44 -0.32 44.72
N GLY A 19 24.85 0.80 45.14
CA GLY A 19 23.40 0.97 45.08
C GLY A 19 22.95 0.76 43.64
N VAL A 20 22.37 -0.41 43.37
CA VAL A 20 21.65 -0.64 42.13
C VAL A 20 20.45 0.27 42.19
N VAL A 21 20.57 1.46 41.57
CA VAL A 21 19.44 2.29 41.22
C VAL A 21 18.66 1.47 40.20
N VAL A 22 17.70 0.67 40.70
CA VAL A 22 16.71 0.02 39.85
C VAL A 22 15.89 1.17 39.26
N PHE A 23 16.28 1.62 38.09
CA PHE A 23 15.43 2.43 37.23
C PHE A 23 14.25 1.53 36.85
N ILE A 24 13.19 1.59 37.67
CA ILE A 24 11.88 1.13 37.23
C ILE A 24 11.48 2.09 36.12
N ILE A 25 11.84 1.74 34.87
CA ILE A 25 11.20 2.32 33.71
C ILE A 25 9.76 1.84 33.79
N ARG A 26 8.92 2.61 34.49
CA ARG A 26 7.47 2.56 34.28
C ARG A 26 7.28 3.00 32.84
N SER A 27 7.23 2.03 31.92
CA SER A 27 6.60 2.24 30.62
C SER A 27 5.22 2.77 30.94
N LYS A 28 5.03 4.09 30.77
CA LYS A 28 3.72 4.70 30.83
C LYS A 28 2.95 4.01 29.71
N ARG A 29 2.02 3.12 30.07
CA ARG A 29 1.06 2.62 29.09
C ARG A 29 0.38 3.87 28.53
N THR A 30 0.45 4.04 27.21
CA THR A 30 -0.36 5.04 26.53
C THR A 30 -1.81 4.78 26.92
N PRO A 31 -2.56 5.82 27.34
CA PRO A 31 -3.99 5.66 27.55
C PRO A 31 -4.62 5.17 26.24
N ALA A 32 -5.47 4.16 26.34
CA ALA A 32 -6.21 3.68 25.19
C ALA A 32 -7.24 4.74 24.79
N ALA A 33 -7.55 4.84 23.48
CA ALA A 33 -8.62 5.69 23.01
C ALA A 33 -9.95 5.34 23.72
N PRO A 34 -10.74 6.34 24.14
CA PRO A 34 -11.98 6.14 24.87
C PRO A 34 -13.05 5.45 24.01
N GLU A 35 -13.97 4.71 24.66
CA GLU A 35 -15.05 4.01 23.97
C GLU A 35 -16.14 5.00 23.51
N ILE A 36 -16.48 4.96 22.22
CA ILE A 36 -17.32 5.98 21.59
C ILE A 36 -18.79 5.57 21.58
N VAL A 37 -19.66 6.41 22.16
CA VAL A 37 -21.10 6.33 21.95
C VAL A 37 -21.47 7.26 20.78
N PRO A 38 -21.92 6.75 19.62
CA PRO A 38 -22.23 7.61 18.48
C PRO A 38 -23.36 8.58 18.87
N PRO A 39 -23.19 9.90 18.63
CA PRO A 39 -24.21 10.86 19.01
C PRO A 39 -25.50 10.62 18.22
N SER A 40 -26.64 10.58 18.91
CA SER A 40 -27.96 10.36 18.30
C SER A 40 -28.45 11.53 17.41
N SER A 41 -27.65 12.59 17.25
CA SER A 41 -28.00 13.78 16.46
C SER A 41 -26.80 14.40 15.73
N LYS A 42 -27.03 14.81 14.48
CA LYS A 42 -26.07 15.30 13.49
C LYS A 42 -25.54 16.75 13.69
N THR A 43 -25.43 17.28 14.89
CA THR A 43 -24.92 18.65 15.07
C THR A 43 -23.44 18.66 15.42
N ALA A 44 -22.66 19.43 14.64
CA ALA A 44 -21.23 19.60 14.82
C ALA A 44 -20.85 20.02 16.24
N GLU A 45 -21.72 20.77 16.92
CA GLU A 45 -21.53 21.22 18.30
C GLU A 45 -21.52 20.06 19.30
N ARG A 46 -22.43 19.09 19.19
CA ARG A 46 -22.44 17.91 20.08
C ARG A 46 -21.22 17.02 19.86
N ALA A 47 -20.79 16.87 18.60
CA ALA A 47 -19.59 16.11 18.28
C ALA A 47 -18.33 16.77 18.86
N ARG A 48 -18.25 18.11 18.83
CA ARG A 48 -17.17 18.87 19.49
C ARG A 48 -17.16 18.68 21.00
N THR A 49 -18.31 18.83 21.67
CA THR A 49 -18.39 18.61 23.12
C THR A 49 -18.00 17.20 23.52
N ALA A 50 -18.47 16.19 22.78
CA ALA A 50 -18.12 14.80 23.06
C ALA A 50 -16.62 14.51 22.84
N LEU A 51 -16.01 15.12 21.81
CA LEU A 51 -14.57 15.05 21.59
C LEU A 51 -13.81 15.72 22.74
N GLU A 52 -14.20 16.91 23.18
CA GLU A 52 -13.55 17.61 24.30
C GLU A 52 -13.59 16.79 25.61
N GLU A 53 -14.69 16.08 25.87
CA GLU A 53 -14.80 15.18 27.02
C GLU A 53 -13.85 13.97 26.87
N ALA A 54 -13.82 13.35 25.69
CA ALA A 54 -12.97 12.22 25.38
C ALA A 54 -11.46 12.56 25.47
N LEU A 55 -11.06 13.73 24.98
CA LEU A 55 -9.66 14.20 25.05
C LEU A 55 -9.16 14.39 26.49
N ARG A 56 -10.06 14.63 27.47
CA ARG A 56 -9.66 14.67 28.89
C ARG A 56 -9.16 13.32 29.39
N GLU A 57 -9.65 12.21 28.83
CA GLU A 57 -9.19 10.86 29.19
C GLU A 57 -7.79 10.56 28.63
N CYS A 58 -7.39 11.23 27.55
CA CYS A 58 -6.05 11.12 26.98
C CYS A 58 -4.97 11.78 27.85
N ALA A 59 -5.35 12.66 28.79
CA ALA A 59 -4.44 13.28 29.75
C ALA A 59 -3.19 13.94 29.11
N GLY A 60 -3.33 14.53 27.91
CA GLY A 60 -2.24 15.19 27.20
C GLY A 60 -1.34 14.27 26.37
N ASP A 61 -1.71 12.99 26.17
CA ASP A 61 -0.96 12.07 25.32
C ASP A 61 -1.23 12.35 23.82
N PRO A 62 -0.24 12.78 23.03
CA PRO A 62 -0.48 13.24 21.66
C PRO A 62 -1.05 12.15 20.73
N LEU A 63 -0.60 10.91 20.89
CA LEU A 63 -1.07 9.78 20.08
C LEU A 63 -2.52 9.44 20.41
N CYS A 64 -2.89 9.45 21.69
CA CYS A 64 -4.27 9.27 22.11
C CYS A 64 -5.17 10.38 21.57
N GLU A 65 -4.75 11.64 21.70
CA GLU A 65 -5.55 12.80 21.27
C GLU A 65 -5.78 12.80 19.75
N GLU A 66 -4.75 12.49 18.96
CA GLU A 66 -4.84 12.36 17.52
C GLU A 66 -5.81 11.22 17.11
N GLN A 67 -5.60 10.01 17.65
CA GLN A 67 -6.45 8.85 17.32
C GLN A 67 -7.90 9.08 17.72
N THR A 68 -8.14 9.68 18.89
CA THR A 68 -9.47 10.01 19.39
C THR A 68 -10.15 11.01 18.46
N THR A 69 -9.43 12.06 18.06
CA THR A 69 -9.95 13.07 17.12
C THR A 69 -10.36 12.45 15.79
N LYS A 70 -9.50 11.61 15.19
CA LYS A 70 -9.80 10.90 13.93
C LYS A 70 -11.05 10.03 14.05
N GLN A 71 -11.16 9.28 15.15
CA GLN A 71 -12.31 8.40 15.38
C GLN A 71 -13.61 9.18 15.53
N TYR A 72 -13.62 10.23 16.36
CA TYR A 72 -14.80 11.08 16.54
C TYR A 72 -15.21 11.79 15.26
N ALA A 73 -14.26 12.42 14.54
CA ALA A 73 -14.51 13.06 13.26
C ALA A 73 -15.20 12.11 12.28
N THR A 74 -14.67 10.89 12.14
CA THR A 74 -15.18 9.85 11.23
C THR A 74 -16.58 9.38 11.64
N LEU A 75 -16.77 8.99 12.90
CA LEU A 75 -18.04 8.41 13.36
C LEU A 75 -19.16 9.44 13.45
N SER A 76 -18.84 10.69 13.81
CA SER A 76 -19.81 11.78 13.81
C SER A 76 -20.03 12.39 12.42
N GLN A 77 -19.18 12.04 11.44
CA GLN A 77 -19.18 12.61 10.08
C GLN A 77 -19.01 14.14 10.07
N VAL A 78 -18.13 14.68 10.94
CA VAL A 78 -17.89 16.12 11.07
C VAL A 78 -16.43 16.40 10.74
N VAL A 79 -16.16 16.77 9.48
CA VAL A 79 -14.80 17.04 8.99
C VAL A 79 -14.09 18.16 9.76
N GLY A 80 -14.85 19.14 10.25
CA GLY A 80 -14.30 20.26 11.02
C GLY A 80 -13.63 19.86 12.34
N LEU A 81 -13.79 18.62 12.82
CA LEU A 81 -13.04 18.11 13.97
C LEU A 81 -11.57 17.83 13.62
N CYS A 82 -11.27 17.47 12.37
CA CYS A 82 -9.91 17.20 11.90
C CYS A 82 -9.01 18.44 11.98
N GLY A 83 -9.58 19.65 12.00
CA GLY A 83 -8.82 20.90 12.14
C GLY A 83 -8.10 21.07 13.48
N THR A 84 -8.32 20.18 14.45
CA THR A 84 -7.61 20.17 15.74
C THR A 84 -6.29 19.39 15.71
N ILE A 85 -6.03 18.62 14.65
CA ILE A 85 -4.79 17.87 14.46
C ILE A 85 -3.72 18.82 13.91
N GLU A 86 -2.58 18.90 14.60
CA GLU A 86 -1.46 19.78 14.21
C GLU A 86 -0.64 19.21 13.06
N ASP A 87 -0.40 17.90 13.06
CA ASP A 87 0.33 17.23 11.98
C ASP A 87 -0.51 17.23 10.70
N LEU A 88 0.07 17.76 9.62
CA LEU A 88 -0.63 17.96 8.35
C LEU A 88 -0.98 16.63 7.66
N VAL A 89 -0.11 15.63 7.78
CA VAL A 89 -0.34 14.29 7.22
C VAL A 89 -1.49 13.62 7.95
N GLU A 90 -1.49 13.69 9.28
CA GLU A 90 -2.51 13.06 10.10
C GLU A 90 -3.86 13.79 10.05
N LYS A 91 -3.83 15.11 9.81
CA LYS A 91 -5.02 15.89 9.48
C LYS A 91 -5.63 15.45 8.15
N ASP A 92 -4.82 15.26 7.11
CA ASP A 92 -5.31 14.81 5.81
C ASP A 92 -5.88 13.37 5.89
N ASP A 93 -5.24 12.47 6.65
CA ASP A 93 -5.80 11.13 6.95
C ASP A 93 -7.16 11.22 7.64
N CYS A 94 -7.32 12.14 8.60
CA CYS A 94 -8.60 12.39 9.26
C CYS A 94 -9.69 12.82 8.26
N VAL A 95 -9.39 13.82 7.42
CA VAL A 95 -10.31 14.32 6.38
C VAL A 95 -10.72 13.20 5.44
N PHE A 96 -9.76 12.39 4.99
CA PHE A 96 -10.00 11.29 4.07
C PHE A 96 -10.95 10.23 4.68
N ARG A 97 -10.72 9.83 5.93
CA ARG A 97 -11.63 8.88 6.62
C ARG A 97 -13.07 9.40 6.71
N VAL A 98 -13.23 10.70 6.98
CA VAL A 98 -14.55 11.35 7.01
C VAL A 98 -15.18 11.37 5.61
N ALA A 99 -14.43 11.73 4.57
CA ALA A 99 -14.90 11.76 3.19
C ALA A 99 -15.39 10.38 2.72
N LEU A 100 -14.62 9.32 3.00
CA LEU A 100 -15.02 7.94 2.70
C LEU A 100 -16.29 7.52 3.44
N ARG A 101 -16.44 7.93 4.71
CA ARG A 101 -17.64 7.62 5.52
C ARG A 101 -18.88 8.36 5.04
N LEU A 102 -18.72 9.56 4.48
CA LEU A 102 -19.80 10.35 3.91
C LEU A 102 -20.14 9.98 2.46
N ARG A 103 -19.22 9.33 1.73
CA ARG A 103 -19.30 9.15 0.26
C ARG A 103 -19.38 10.47 -0.48
N ASP A 104 -18.72 11.49 0.04
CA ASP A 104 -18.75 12.85 -0.52
C ASP A 104 -17.34 13.31 -0.89
N PRO A 105 -16.99 13.34 -2.19
CA PRO A 105 -15.66 13.74 -2.64
C PRO A 105 -15.39 15.24 -2.43
N ALA A 106 -16.42 16.06 -2.20
CA ALA A 106 -16.22 17.48 -1.90
C ALA A 106 -15.47 17.69 -0.57
N VAL A 107 -15.61 16.74 0.38
CA VAL A 107 -14.92 16.77 1.67
C VAL A 107 -13.39 16.68 1.50
N CYS A 108 -12.91 16.02 0.44
CA CYS A 108 -11.49 15.95 0.12
C CYS A 108 -10.88 17.32 -0.23
N GLY A 109 -11.67 18.37 -0.43
CA GLY A 109 -11.16 19.73 -0.59
C GLY A 109 -10.60 20.35 0.69
N GLU A 110 -10.84 19.74 1.85
CA GLU A 110 -10.33 20.19 3.15
C GLU A 110 -8.90 19.68 3.45
N THR A 111 -8.36 18.78 2.60
CA THR A 111 -6.96 18.34 2.72
C THR A 111 -6.00 19.47 2.38
N GLN A 112 -4.78 19.40 2.92
CA GLN A 112 -3.74 20.41 2.70
C GLN A 112 -2.84 20.05 1.51
N ASP A 113 -2.56 18.76 1.33
CA ASP A 113 -1.81 18.27 0.18
C ASP A 113 -2.73 18.02 -1.02
N ASN A 114 -2.39 18.62 -2.18
CA ASN A 114 -3.17 18.50 -3.40
C ASN A 114 -3.14 17.08 -4.00
N ALA A 115 -1.99 16.39 -3.94
CA ALA A 115 -1.89 15.02 -4.43
C ALA A 115 -2.71 14.06 -3.57
N ARG A 116 -2.71 14.26 -2.23
CA ARG A 116 -3.64 13.54 -1.34
C ARG A 116 -5.10 13.88 -1.60
N ALA A 117 -5.40 15.12 -1.97
CA ALA A 117 -6.76 15.53 -2.29
C ALA A 117 -7.31 14.75 -3.50
N ASP A 118 -6.49 14.57 -4.53
CA ASP A 118 -6.84 13.80 -5.74
C ASP A 118 -7.02 12.31 -5.42
N GLU A 119 -6.08 11.69 -4.68
CA GLU A 119 -6.22 10.30 -4.23
C GLU A 119 -7.50 10.10 -3.38
N CYS A 120 -7.78 11.04 -2.47
CA CYS A 120 -8.99 11.04 -1.66
C CYS A 120 -10.24 11.07 -2.55
N ARG A 121 -10.29 12.00 -3.52
CA ARG A 121 -11.43 12.13 -4.44
C ARG A 121 -11.67 10.84 -5.21
N ASP A 122 -10.64 10.29 -5.82
CA ASP A 122 -10.69 9.08 -6.63
C ASP A 122 -11.21 7.88 -5.81
N ARG A 123 -10.69 7.69 -4.59
CA ARG A 123 -11.11 6.58 -3.72
C ARG A 123 -12.53 6.75 -3.15
N VAL A 124 -12.97 7.98 -2.90
CA VAL A 124 -14.35 8.27 -2.49
C VAL A 124 -15.32 8.04 -3.63
N VAL A 125 -14.99 8.51 -4.84
CA VAL A 125 -15.77 8.27 -6.06
C VAL A 125 -15.88 6.78 -6.34
N PHE A 126 -14.77 6.04 -6.32
CA PHE A 126 -14.74 4.58 -6.46
C PHE A 126 -15.67 3.89 -5.47
N ALA A 127 -15.56 4.22 -4.17
CA ALA A 127 -16.38 3.59 -3.15
C ALA A 127 -17.88 3.91 -3.31
N LYS A 128 -18.21 5.13 -3.75
CA LYS A 128 -19.58 5.54 -4.05
C LYS A 128 -20.13 4.79 -5.28
N ALA A 129 -19.35 4.69 -6.35
CA ALA A 129 -19.73 4.01 -7.59
C ALA A 129 -20.08 2.53 -7.33
N LEU A 130 -19.28 1.83 -6.53
CA LEU A 130 -19.54 0.44 -6.13
C LEU A 130 -20.82 0.29 -5.29
N GLU A 131 -21.10 1.25 -4.41
CA GLU A 131 -22.29 1.23 -3.56
C GLU A 131 -23.57 1.50 -4.36
N THR A 132 -23.51 2.39 -5.36
CA THR A 132 -24.67 2.75 -6.19
C THR A 132 -24.83 1.90 -7.44
N GLY A 133 -23.78 1.18 -7.85
CA GLY A 133 -23.74 0.47 -9.13
C GLY A 133 -23.67 1.40 -10.35
N ASP A 134 -23.25 2.65 -10.15
CA ASP A 134 -23.24 3.70 -11.17
C ASP A 134 -21.91 3.69 -11.94
N LEU A 135 -21.96 3.19 -13.17
CA LEU A 135 -20.79 3.09 -14.05
C LEU A 135 -20.25 4.48 -14.45
N GLN A 136 -21.13 5.48 -14.60
CA GLN A 136 -20.74 6.83 -14.98
C GLN A 136 -19.95 7.52 -13.87
N ALA A 137 -20.19 7.13 -12.62
CA ALA A 137 -19.41 7.66 -11.50
C ALA A 137 -17.91 7.32 -11.64
N CYS A 138 -17.54 6.21 -12.28
CA CYS A 138 -16.14 5.87 -12.51
C CYS A 138 -15.41 6.90 -13.38
N GLU A 139 -16.11 7.68 -14.24
CA GLU A 139 -15.47 8.68 -15.10
C GLU A 139 -14.77 9.80 -14.34
N ALA A 140 -15.22 10.06 -13.12
CA ALA A 140 -14.64 11.08 -12.26
C ALA A 140 -13.33 10.62 -11.58
N ILE A 141 -12.90 9.37 -11.79
CA ILE A 141 -11.63 8.84 -11.28
C ILE A 141 -10.51 9.23 -12.23
N SER A 142 -9.50 9.91 -11.71
CA SER A 142 -8.34 10.37 -12.49
C SER A 142 -7.26 9.30 -12.67
N GLY A 143 -7.04 8.43 -11.67
CA GLY A 143 -6.03 7.39 -11.72
C GLY A 143 -6.43 6.18 -12.58
N GLU A 144 -5.62 5.85 -13.59
CA GLU A 144 -5.87 4.78 -14.57
C GLU A 144 -6.14 3.42 -13.89
N SER A 145 -5.27 2.98 -12.97
CA SER A 145 -5.43 1.68 -12.30
C SER A 145 -6.71 1.60 -11.46
N LEU A 146 -7.12 2.71 -10.82
CA LEU A 146 -8.34 2.72 -10.00
C LEU A 146 -9.59 2.82 -10.88
N LEU A 147 -9.52 3.54 -11.99
CA LEU A 147 -10.57 3.61 -13.01
C LEU A 147 -10.85 2.22 -13.59
N GLU A 148 -9.81 1.49 -14.01
CA GLU A 148 -9.94 0.11 -14.50
C GLU A 148 -10.55 -0.81 -13.44
N ALA A 149 -10.08 -0.69 -12.20
CA ALA A 149 -10.61 -1.45 -11.07
C ALA A 149 -12.09 -1.12 -10.78
N CYS A 150 -12.53 0.11 -11.03
CA CYS A 150 -13.91 0.57 -10.87
C CYS A 150 -14.81 -0.10 -11.91
N LEU A 151 -14.42 0.05 -13.18
CA LEU A 151 -15.15 -0.52 -14.32
C LEU A 151 -15.24 -2.04 -14.20
N THR A 152 -14.12 -2.71 -13.93
CA THR A 152 -14.07 -4.17 -13.82
C THR A 152 -15.02 -4.71 -12.75
N ARG A 153 -15.02 -4.10 -11.55
CA ARG A 153 -15.91 -4.54 -10.45
C ARG A 153 -17.39 -4.27 -10.72
N LEU A 154 -17.72 -3.20 -11.43
CA LEU A 154 -19.10 -2.87 -11.76
C LEU A 154 -19.64 -3.68 -12.95
N LEU A 155 -18.76 -4.17 -13.81
CA LEU A 155 -19.08 -4.99 -14.98
C LEU A 155 -19.05 -6.49 -14.68
N ASP A 156 -18.56 -6.90 -13.51
CA ASP A 156 -18.54 -8.30 -13.08
C ASP A 156 -19.97 -8.89 -13.10
N GLY A 157 -20.16 -9.96 -13.90
CA GLY A 157 -21.46 -10.58 -14.15
C GLY A 157 -22.47 -9.74 -14.94
N ARG A 158 -22.06 -8.62 -15.55
CA ARG A 158 -22.91 -7.74 -16.38
C ARG A 158 -22.39 -7.70 -17.82
N GLY A 159 -22.83 -8.66 -18.63
CA GLY A 159 -22.38 -8.83 -20.02
C GLY A 159 -23.06 -7.93 -21.07
N GLU A 160 -23.55 -6.74 -20.75
CA GLU A 160 -24.24 -5.88 -21.72
C GLU A 160 -23.38 -4.67 -22.14
N GLN A 161 -23.03 -4.57 -23.43
CA GLN A 161 -22.26 -3.45 -23.97
C GLN A 161 -23.00 -2.10 -23.91
N SER A 162 -24.34 -2.12 -23.82
CA SER A 162 -25.20 -0.95 -23.65
C SER A 162 -24.87 -0.15 -22.39
N LEU A 163 -24.26 -0.79 -21.38
CA LEU A 163 -23.81 -0.14 -20.14
C LEU A 163 -22.72 0.90 -20.40
N CYS A 164 -21.97 0.77 -21.50
CA CYS A 164 -20.87 1.67 -21.84
C CYS A 164 -21.31 2.92 -22.64
N GLU A 165 -22.58 3.04 -23.04
CA GLU A 165 -23.07 4.15 -23.89
C GLU A 165 -23.07 5.52 -23.18
N GLY A 166 -23.01 5.51 -21.86
CA GLY A 166 -22.96 6.71 -21.03
C GLY A 166 -21.56 7.21 -20.70
N LEU A 167 -20.51 6.57 -21.24
CA LEU A 167 -19.13 6.91 -20.97
C LEU A 167 -18.49 7.76 -22.09
N SER A 168 -17.43 8.48 -21.76
CA SER A 168 -16.56 9.20 -22.68
C SER A 168 -15.98 8.24 -23.72
N GLU A 169 -15.66 8.74 -24.91
CA GLU A 169 -15.26 7.88 -26.04
C GLU A 169 -14.11 6.91 -25.69
N LEU A 170 -13.12 7.41 -24.94
CA LEU A 170 -11.97 6.65 -24.45
C LEU A 170 -12.39 5.57 -23.43
N GLN A 171 -13.15 5.96 -22.39
CA GLN A 171 -13.57 5.05 -21.32
C GLN A 171 -14.61 4.04 -21.79
N ALA A 172 -15.44 4.41 -22.77
CA ALA A 172 -16.37 3.52 -23.44
C ALA A 172 -15.62 2.42 -24.21
N GLY A 173 -14.45 2.74 -24.79
CA GLY A 173 -13.56 1.76 -25.42
C GLY A 173 -13.06 0.72 -24.42
N VAL A 174 -12.49 1.17 -23.30
CA VAL A 174 -12.02 0.30 -22.21
C VAL A 174 -13.17 -0.53 -21.63
N CYS A 175 -14.32 0.09 -21.36
CA CYS A 175 -15.52 -0.59 -20.88
C CYS A 175 -15.98 -1.71 -21.82
N ARG A 176 -16.05 -1.45 -23.14
CA ARG A 176 -16.44 -2.48 -24.12
C ARG A 176 -15.44 -3.63 -24.17
N SER A 177 -14.14 -3.34 -24.11
CA SER A 177 -13.09 -4.35 -24.04
C SER A 177 -13.25 -5.24 -22.80
N LEU A 178 -13.55 -4.67 -21.63
CA LEU A 178 -13.80 -5.41 -20.39
C LEU A 178 -15.09 -6.25 -20.45
N VAL A 179 -16.17 -5.73 -21.06
CA VAL A 179 -17.40 -6.51 -21.28
C VAL A 179 -17.12 -7.73 -22.16
N LEU A 180 -16.38 -7.56 -23.26
CA LEU A 180 -15.99 -8.65 -24.15
C LEU A 180 -15.10 -9.68 -23.44
N LEU A 181 -14.17 -9.24 -22.60
CA LEU A 181 -13.33 -10.12 -21.78
C LEU A 181 -14.19 -11.00 -20.85
N ASN A 182 -15.14 -10.40 -20.12
CA ASN A 182 -16.06 -11.14 -19.26
C ASN A 182 -16.93 -12.12 -20.06
N GLN A 183 -17.46 -11.69 -21.21
CA GLN A 183 -18.27 -12.55 -22.09
C GLN A 183 -17.47 -13.73 -22.65
N ALA A 184 -16.20 -13.53 -23.03
CA ALA A 184 -15.32 -14.58 -23.51
C ALA A 184 -15.15 -15.65 -22.43
N GLY A 185 -14.86 -15.25 -21.18
CA GLY A 185 -14.73 -16.17 -20.05
C GLY A 185 -16.04 -16.87 -19.66
N GLU A 186 -17.16 -16.15 -19.64
CA GLU A 186 -18.48 -16.74 -19.33
C GLU A 186 -18.94 -17.77 -20.37
N LYS A 187 -18.61 -17.53 -21.65
CA LYS A 187 -19.02 -18.39 -22.77
C LYS A 187 -17.97 -19.41 -23.18
N ASP A 188 -16.78 -19.34 -22.60
CA ASP A 188 -15.62 -20.15 -22.98
C ASP A 188 -15.34 -20.06 -24.51
N ASP A 189 -15.37 -18.84 -25.05
CA ASP A 189 -15.29 -18.57 -26.51
C ASP A 189 -14.22 -17.52 -26.83
N SER A 190 -13.04 -18.00 -27.25
CA SER A 190 -11.90 -17.17 -27.61
C SER A 190 -12.13 -16.29 -28.84
N SER A 191 -13.12 -16.59 -29.69
CA SER A 191 -13.46 -15.72 -30.83
C SER A 191 -14.02 -14.36 -30.39
N ILE A 192 -14.47 -14.26 -29.14
CA ILE A 192 -14.90 -13.00 -28.53
C ILE A 192 -13.68 -12.12 -28.20
N CYS A 193 -12.54 -12.71 -27.84
CA CYS A 193 -11.30 -11.97 -27.58
C CYS A 193 -10.83 -11.17 -28.81
N GLU A 194 -11.04 -11.68 -30.02
CA GLU A 194 -10.69 -10.99 -31.28
C GLU A 194 -11.45 -9.68 -31.48
N GLN A 195 -12.57 -9.49 -30.80
CA GLN A 195 -13.36 -8.26 -30.85
C GLN A 195 -12.84 -7.19 -29.88
N ILE A 196 -11.92 -7.54 -28.99
CA ILE A 196 -11.30 -6.62 -28.03
C ILE A 196 -10.35 -5.68 -28.79
N SER A 197 -10.63 -4.38 -28.75
CA SER A 197 -9.83 -3.37 -29.43
C SER A 197 -8.53 -3.05 -28.72
N ASP A 198 -8.49 -3.21 -27.40
CA ASP A 198 -7.27 -3.02 -26.61
C ASP A 198 -6.32 -4.20 -26.81
N VAL A 199 -5.10 -3.93 -27.25
CA VAL A 199 -4.13 -4.97 -27.62
C VAL A 199 -3.70 -5.78 -26.39
N GLY A 200 -3.53 -5.12 -25.24
CA GLY A 200 -3.12 -5.77 -23.99
C GLY A 200 -4.23 -6.69 -23.46
N LEU A 201 -5.45 -6.18 -23.34
CA LEU A 201 -6.60 -6.97 -22.90
C LEU A 201 -6.93 -8.11 -23.86
N ARG A 202 -6.78 -7.91 -25.17
CA ARG A 202 -6.92 -8.99 -26.16
C ARG A 202 -5.89 -10.09 -25.93
N SER A 203 -4.63 -9.72 -25.71
CA SER A 203 -3.56 -10.68 -25.43
C SER A 203 -3.82 -11.45 -24.14
N VAL A 204 -4.23 -10.78 -23.07
CA VAL A 204 -4.59 -11.41 -21.80
C VAL A 204 -5.80 -12.34 -21.96
N CYS A 205 -6.81 -11.92 -22.73
CA CYS A 205 -7.98 -12.75 -23.05
C CYS A 205 -7.57 -14.03 -23.76
N LEU A 206 -6.82 -13.92 -24.86
CA LEU A 206 -6.37 -15.07 -25.65
C LEU A 206 -5.43 -16.00 -24.85
N GLY A 207 -4.54 -15.45 -24.04
CA GLY A 207 -3.64 -16.23 -23.18
C GLY A 207 -4.37 -17.04 -22.09
N GLY A 208 -5.62 -16.68 -21.76
CA GLY A 208 -6.49 -17.49 -20.89
C GLY A 208 -7.07 -18.74 -21.57
N PHE A 209 -6.99 -18.83 -22.91
CA PHE A 209 -7.49 -19.95 -23.72
C PHE A 209 -6.38 -20.82 -24.30
N GLU A 210 -5.11 -20.54 -23.99
CA GLU A 210 -3.98 -21.35 -24.43
C GLU A 210 -3.86 -22.61 -23.56
N GLU A 211 -4.71 -23.60 -23.83
CA GLU A 211 -4.30 -25.00 -23.65
C GLU A 211 -3.41 -25.40 -24.84
N GLU A 212 -2.18 -25.81 -24.50
CA GLU A 212 -1.25 -26.59 -25.34
C GLU A 212 -0.66 -25.87 -26.57
N GLY A 213 0.36 -25.02 -26.38
CA GLY A 213 1.21 -24.61 -27.51
C GLY A 213 2.31 -23.60 -27.19
N GLU A 214 3.54 -24.12 -26.99
CA GLU A 214 4.86 -23.46 -26.92
C GLU A 214 5.01 -22.18 -26.06
N PRO A 215 5.93 -22.16 -25.08
CA PRO A 215 6.11 -20.99 -24.23
C PRO A 215 6.68 -19.84 -25.07
N LEU A 216 5.88 -18.80 -25.27
CA LEU A 216 6.42 -17.49 -25.62
C LEU A 216 7.31 -17.08 -24.45
N GLU A 217 8.61 -16.92 -24.72
CA GLU A 217 9.57 -16.35 -23.78
C GLU A 217 9.11 -14.93 -23.42
N PHE A 218 8.39 -14.83 -22.31
CA PHE A 218 8.24 -13.57 -21.60
C PHE A 218 9.61 -13.25 -21.02
N THR A 219 10.41 -12.45 -21.73
CA THR A 219 11.59 -11.82 -21.11
C THR A 219 11.04 -10.82 -20.09
N PRO A 220 11.25 -11.03 -18.79
CA PRO A 220 10.85 -10.06 -17.78
C PRO A 220 11.43 -8.68 -18.11
N LEU A 221 10.70 -7.61 -17.78
CA LEU A 221 11.19 -6.24 -17.94
C LEU A 221 12.47 -6.07 -17.10
N ASP A 222 13.52 -5.53 -17.72
CA ASP A 222 14.84 -5.23 -17.16
C ASP A 222 15.17 -3.81 -17.64
N SER A 223 14.82 -2.83 -16.81
CA SER A 223 14.74 -1.43 -17.19
C SER A 223 16.11 -0.73 -17.29
N ASP A 224 17.12 -1.20 -16.57
CA ASP A 224 18.49 -0.67 -16.63
C ASP A 224 19.49 -1.58 -17.38
N GLY A 225 19.08 -2.82 -17.70
CA GLY A 225 19.82 -3.74 -18.57
C GLY A 225 20.97 -4.44 -17.88
N ASP A 226 20.91 -4.61 -16.55
CA ASP A 226 21.98 -5.18 -15.74
C ASP A 226 21.90 -6.72 -15.61
N GLY A 227 20.80 -7.32 -16.09
CA GLY A 227 20.54 -8.76 -16.06
C GLY A 227 19.69 -9.24 -14.89
N LEU A 228 19.15 -8.33 -14.07
CA LEU A 228 18.09 -8.58 -13.09
C LEU A 228 16.77 -7.96 -13.58
N SER A 229 15.64 -8.60 -13.32
CA SER A 229 14.35 -8.05 -13.76
C SER A 229 13.80 -7.03 -12.76
N ASP A 230 13.03 -6.03 -13.21
CA ASP A 230 12.35 -5.03 -12.36
C ASP A 230 11.54 -5.68 -11.22
N HIS A 231 11.02 -6.89 -11.45
CA HIS A 231 10.31 -7.68 -10.45
C HIS A 231 11.26 -8.23 -9.38
N ASP A 232 12.39 -8.80 -9.79
CA ASP A 232 13.37 -9.41 -8.89
C ASP A 232 14.17 -8.35 -8.13
N GLU A 233 14.39 -7.19 -8.74
CA GLU A 233 14.97 -6.01 -8.11
C GLU A 233 14.11 -5.51 -6.95
N ARG A 234 12.79 -5.39 -7.17
CA ARG A 234 11.84 -5.08 -6.09
C ARG A 234 11.88 -6.12 -4.97
N GLY A 235 12.12 -7.39 -5.31
CA GLY A 235 12.29 -8.48 -4.34
C GLY A 235 13.60 -8.41 -3.56
N SER A 236 14.65 -7.90 -4.20
CA SER A 236 16.02 -7.76 -3.64
C SER A 236 16.22 -6.42 -2.91
N GLY A 237 15.33 -5.46 -3.13
CA GLY A 237 15.37 -4.13 -2.52
C GLY A 237 16.30 -3.16 -3.26
N THR A 238 16.49 -3.37 -4.56
CA THR A 238 17.29 -2.54 -5.47
C THR A 238 16.40 -1.58 -6.29
N ASP A 239 17.00 -0.64 -7.02
CA ASP A 239 16.28 0.35 -7.83
C ASP A 239 16.28 -0.05 -9.33
N PRO A 240 15.10 -0.33 -9.95
CA PRO A 240 15.01 -0.78 -11.34
C PRO A 240 15.55 0.13 -12.44
N LEU A 241 16.08 1.28 -12.07
CA LEU A 241 16.69 2.24 -12.99
C LEU A 241 18.19 2.44 -12.70
N ASN A 242 18.77 1.64 -11.82
CA ASN A 242 20.14 1.76 -11.34
C ASN A 242 20.84 0.40 -11.24
N PHE A 243 21.69 0.13 -12.21
CA PHE A 243 22.36 -1.17 -12.41
C PHE A 243 23.30 -1.63 -11.29
N ASP A 244 23.61 -0.79 -10.30
CA ASP A 244 24.55 -1.03 -9.19
C ASP A 244 24.02 -0.24 -7.97
N SER A 245 23.23 -0.92 -7.13
CA SER A 245 22.42 -0.29 -6.10
C SER A 245 23.19 0.09 -4.83
N ASP A 246 24.29 -0.58 -4.51
CA ASP A 246 25.15 -0.23 -3.36
C ASP A 246 26.48 0.45 -3.74
N GLY A 247 26.82 0.48 -5.03
CA GLY A 247 27.91 1.25 -5.59
C GLY A 247 29.29 0.63 -5.40
N ASP A 248 29.37 -0.70 -5.38
CA ASP A 248 30.60 -1.45 -5.09
C ASP A 248 31.38 -1.94 -6.33
N ASP A 249 30.92 -1.54 -7.54
CA ASP A 249 31.38 -1.93 -8.87
C ASP A 249 30.91 -3.34 -9.35
N LEU A 250 29.98 -4.02 -8.65
CA LEU A 250 29.20 -5.14 -9.18
C LEU A 250 27.79 -4.69 -9.58
N THR A 251 27.23 -5.31 -10.62
CA THR A 251 25.83 -5.04 -10.97
C THR A 251 24.89 -5.86 -10.10
N ASP A 252 23.68 -5.36 -9.82
CA ASP A 252 22.69 -6.09 -9.01
C ASP A 252 22.42 -7.48 -9.62
N GLY A 253 22.36 -7.56 -10.94
CA GLY A 253 22.28 -8.79 -11.71
C GLY A 253 23.48 -9.72 -11.54
N GLN A 254 24.71 -9.21 -11.46
CA GLN A 254 25.90 -10.04 -11.20
C GLN A 254 25.89 -10.60 -9.78
N GLU A 255 25.54 -9.78 -8.82
CA GLU A 255 25.46 -10.17 -7.42
C GLU A 255 24.40 -11.25 -7.19
N VAL A 256 23.18 -11.03 -7.66
CA VAL A 256 22.08 -11.98 -7.49
C VAL A 256 22.29 -13.24 -8.33
N ASN A 257 22.73 -13.13 -9.58
CA ASN A 257 22.77 -14.28 -10.49
C ASN A 257 24.08 -15.08 -10.41
N VAL A 258 25.22 -14.42 -10.20
CA VAL A 258 26.55 -15.02 -10.30
C VAL A 258 27.17 -15.25 -8.92
N TYR A 259 27.38 -14.18 -8.15
CA TYR A 259 28.18 -14.24 -6.91
C TYR A 259 27.37 -14.63 -5.66
N LYS A 260 26.04 -14.51 -5.73
CA LYS A 260 25.10 -14.77 -4.63
C LYS A 260 25.35 -13.85 -3.41
N THR A 261 25.86 -12.65 -3.67
CA THR A 261 26.00 -11.56 -2.71
C THR A 261 24.68 -10.79 -2.57
N LYS A 262 24.65 -9.75 -1.74
CA LYS A 262 23.47 -8.92 -1.50
C LYS A 262 23.60 -7.61 -2.29
N PRO A 263 22.75 -7.36 -3.29
CA PRO A 263 22.89 -6.22 -4.20
C PRO A 263 22.58 -4.83 -3.60
N ASN A 264 22.44 -4.76 -2.28
CA ASN A 264 22.17 -3.52 -1.57
C ASN A 264 23.07 -3.39 -0.34
N ASN A 265 24.18 -4.10 -0.35
CA ASN A 265 25.16 -4.16 0.72
C ASN A 265 26.55 -4.51 0.18
N HIS A 266 27.33 -3.47 -0.08
CA HIS A 266 28.70 -3.49 -0.61
C HIS A 266 29.70 -4.46 0.04
N ASP A 267 29.43 -5.01 1.22
CA ASP A 267 30.29 -5.98 1.94
C ASP A 267 29.39 -7.08 2.52
N THR A 268 29.15 -8.15 1.74
CA THR A 268 28.14 -9.16 2.05
C THR A 268 28.48 -10.01 3.27
N ASP A 269 29.75 -10.35 3.43
CA ASP A 269 30.24 -11.23 4.49
C ASP A 269 30.67 -10.46 5.76
N GLY A 270 30.85 -9.14 5.66
CA GLY A 270 31.15 -8.23 6.76
C GLY A 270 32.61 -8.27 7.21
N ASP A 271 33.54 -8.67 6.34
CA ASP A 271 34.96 -8.77 6.66
C ASP A 271 35.76 -7.45 6.46
N GLY A 272 35.10 -6.46 5.85
CA GLY A 272 35.62 -5.11 5.63
C GLY A 272 36.22 -4.85 4.25
N PHE A 273 36.02 -5.74 3.28
CA PHE A 273 36.33 -5.51 1.87
C PHE A 273 35.04 -5.49 1.04
N ASP A 274 34.98 -4.61 0.04
CA ASP A 274 33.80 -4.54 -0.83
C ASP A 274 33.71 -5.79 -1.73
N ASP A 275 32.52 -6.33 -1.98
CA ASP A 275 32.31 -7.57 -2.75
C ASP A 275 32.92 -7.44 -4.16
N GLY A 276 32.72 -6.30 -4.82
CA GLY A 276 33.32 -5.99 -6.11
C GLY A 276 34.85 -5.88 -6.08
N THR A 277 35.43 -5.40 -4.98
CA THR A 277 36.88 -5.40 -4.77
C THR A 277 37.42 -6.81 -4.63
N GLU A 278 36.73 -7.67 -3.89
CA GLU A 278 37.12 -9.07 -3.69
C GLU A 278 37.08 -9.85 -5.00
N VAL A 279 35.96 -9.79 -5.73
CA VAL A 279 35.78 -10.44 -7.03
C VAL A 279 36.88 -10.02 -8.00
N LYS A 280 37.17 -8.72 -8.09
CA LYS A 280 38.21 -8.16 -8.98
C LYS A 280 39.62 -8.66 -8.63
N ASN A 281 39.88 -8.97 -7.36
CA ASN A 281 41.16 -9.49 -6.89
C ASN A 281 41.18 -11.03 -6.76
N GLY A 282 40.08 -11.72 -7.07
CA GLY A 282 39.95 -13.18 -7.03
C GLY A 282 39.74 -13.75 -5.63
N PHE A 283 39.12 -12.99 -4.74
CA PHE A 283 38.67 -13.40 -3.40
C PHE A 283 37.16 -13.69 -3.41
N ASN A 284 36.71 -14.46 -2.43
CA ASN A 284 35.33 -14.94 -2.34
C ASN A 284 34.47 -13.95 -1.51
N PRO A 285 33.46 -13.29 -2.10
CA PRO A 285 32.68 -12.26 -1.40
C PRO A 285 31.65 -12.79 -0.39
N LEU A 286 31.72 -14.08 -0.06
CA LEU A 286 30.82 -14.75 0.90
C LEU A 286 31.57 -15.33 2.10
N GLY A 287 32.86 -15.00 2.24
CA GLY A 287 33.72 -15.50 3.31
C GLY A 287 35.13 -15.79 2.86
N GLU A 288 35.96 -16.21 3.80
CA GLU A 288 37.38 -16.49 3.57
C GLU A 288 37.66 -17.42 2.37
N GLY A 289 38.54 -16.99 1.46
CA GLY A 289 39.05 -17.85 0.40
C GLY A 289 39.35 -17.13 -0.90
N ARG A 290 39.72 -17.91 -1.92
CA ARG A 290 39.77 -17.44 -3.32
C ARG A 290 38.50 -17.85 -4.05
N LEU A 291 38.08 -17.00 -4.98
CA LEU A 291 36.98 -17.25 -5.91
C LEU A 291 37.26 -18.46 -6.83
#